data_AF-D7B1R1-F1
#
_entry.id   AF-D7B1R1-F1
#
_cell.length_a   1.000
_cell.length_b   1.000
_cell.length_c   1.000
_cell.angle_alpha   90.00
_cell.angle_beta   90.00
_cell.angle_gamma   90.00
#
_symmetry.space_group_name_H-M   'P 1'
#
loop_
_entity.id
_entity.type
_entity.pdbx_description
1 polymer ?
#
loop_
_entity_poly.entity_id
_entity_poly.type
_entity_poly.pdbx_seq_one_letter_code
_entity_poly.pdbx_strand_id
1 'polypeptide(L)'
;MSDVHALCVPIVHHAWTDVDTSIDAETPELRSDDQFERHIETMTELLTTTGFTVSAPDNSDPAQLEISNTNTGYTISLDLCEDRGAQWSLTADDEIDPGTPAVLLTTVIARVLQAGALDTG
;
A
#
# COMPACT_ATOMS: atom_id res chain seq x y z
N MET A 1 1.42 -31.07 22.62
CA MET A 1 0.51 -30.16 21.89
C MET A 1 1.27 -28.86 21.74
N SER A 2 2.04 -28.73 20.67
CA SER A 2 2.74 -27.49 20.34
C SER A 2 1.94 -26.81 19.26
N ASP A 3 1.26 -25.74 19.64
CA ASP A 3 0.61 -24.81 18.74
C ASP A 3 1.72 -24.16 17.92
N VAL A 4 1.85 -24.58 16.66
CA VAL A 4 2.75 -23.93 15.71
C VAL A 4 1.95 -22.76 15.16
N HIS A 5 2.11 -21.58 15.79
CA HIS A 5 1.71 -20.33 15.16
C HIS A 5 2.50 -20.25 13.85
N ALA A 6 1.83 -20.52 12.74
CA ALA A 6 2.35 -20.23 11.42
C ALA A 6 2.57 -18.72 11.38
N LEU A 7 3.81 -18.31 11.63
CA LEU A 7 4.26 -16.95 11.37
C LEU A 7 3.82 -16.64 9.94
N CYS A 8 2.94 -15.65 9.78
CA CYS A 8 2.66 -15.10 8.47
C CYS A 8 4.01 -14.76 7.87
N VAL A 9 4.38 -15.49 6.82
CA VAL A 9 5.56 -15.16 6.03
C VAL A 9 5.36 -13.68 5.66
N PRO A 10 6.31 -12.79 5.97
CA PRO A 10 6.20 -11.43 5.47
C PRO A 10 5.89 -11.53 3.99
N ILE A 11 4.97 -10.71 3.49
CA ILE A 11 4.62 -10.67 2.06
C ILE A 11 5.84 -10.07 1.33
N VAL A 12 6.97 -10.77 1.35
CA VAL A 12 8.11 -10.52 0.50
C VAL A 12 7.78 -11.32 -0.74
N HIS A 13 6.92 -10.72 -1.57
CA HIS A 13 6.68 -11.24 -2.91
C HIS A 13 8.07 -11.35 -3.55
N HIS A 14 8.49 -12.57 -3.91
CA HIS A 14 9.82 -12.80 -4.49
C HIS A 14 10.10 -11.89 -5.70
N ALA A 15 9.03 -11.44 -6.34
CA ALA A 15 9.03 -10.50 -7.45
C ALA A 15 9.54 -9.09 -7.09
N TRP A 16 9.58 -8.68 -5.82
CA TRP A 16 10.24 -7.42 -5.41
C TRP A 16 11.76 -7.44 -5.55
N THR A 17 12.37 -8.62 -5.70
CA THR A 17 13.83 -8.75 -5.84
C THR A 17 14.36 -8.15 -7.14
N ASP A 18 13.49 -8.01 -8.15
CA ASP A 18 13.85 -7.47 -9.46
C ASP A 18 13.60 -5.95 -9.57
N VAL A 19 12.94 -5.35 -8.57
CA VAL A 19 12.67 -3.90 -8.52
C VAL A 19 13.88 -3.16 -7.96
N ASP A 20 14.27 -2.05 -8.60
CA ASP A 20 15.36 -1.21 -8.11
C ASP A 20 14.93 -0.41 -6.87
N THR A 21 15.20 -0.94 -5.68
CA THR A 21 14.94 -0.25 -4.40
C THR A 21 16.14 0.56 -3.91
N SER A 22 17.10 0.93 -4.78
CA SER A 22 18.28 1.72 -4.38
C SER A 22 17.93 3.06 -3.75
N ILE A 23 16.74 3.59 -4.05
CA ILE A 23 16.19 4.82 -3.47
C ILE A 23 16.08 4.78 -1.94
N ASP A 24 15.97 3.58 -1.34
CA ASP A 24 15.90 3.38 0.12
C ASP A 24 17.27 3.52 0.80
N ALA A 25 18.36 3.38 0.05
CA ALA A 25 19.72 3.57 0.55
C ALA A 25 20.18 5.04 0.50
N GLU A 26 19.39 5.91 -0.13
CA GLU A 26 19.69 7.34 -0.25
C GLU A 26 19.25 8.11 1.00
N THR A 27 19.94 9.19 1.32
CA THR A 27 19.44 10.13 2.33
C THR A 27 18.36 10.98 1.67
N PRO A 28 17.13 11.06 2.24
CA PRO A 28 16.06 11.87 1.68
C PRO A 28 16.46 13.35 1.66
N GLU A 29 16.49 13.94 0.47
CA GLU A 29 16.70 15.37 0.29
C GLU A 29 15.36 16.05 -0.04
N LEU A 30 14.93 16.98 0.82
CA LEU A 30 13.73 17.78 0.57
C LEU A 30 13.93 18.60 -0.71
N ARG A 31 12.92 18.66 -1.58
CA ARG A 31 12.95 19.36 -2.88
C ARG A 31 13.92 18.79 -3.91
N SER A 32 14.25 17.51 -3.81
CA SER A 32 14.98 16.80 -4.86
C SER A 32 13.97 16.12 -5.78
N ASP A 33 13.57 16.81 -6.85
CA ASP A 33 12.58 16.32 -7.83
C ASP A 33 13.01 14.94 -8.38
N ASP A 34 14.29 14.77 -8.73
CA ASP A 34 14.86 13.49 -9.22
C ASP A 34 14.77 12.34 -8.19
N GLN A 35 14.94 12.63 -6.90
CA GLN A 35 14.78 11.63 -5.84
C GLN A 35 13.31 11.33 -5.54
N PHE A 36 12.42 12.27 -5.78
CA PHE A 36 11.00 12.09 -5.56
C PHE A 36 10.36 11.32 -6.71
N GLU A 37 10.70 11.64 -7.97
CA GLU A 37 10.28 10.89 -9.16
C GLU A 37 10.67 9.41 -9.06
N ARG A 38 11.94 9.10 -8.75
CA ARG A 38 12.39 7.71 -8.57
C ARG A 38 11.69 6.99 -7.43
N HIS A 39 11.32 7.72 -6.37
CA HIS A 39 10.56 7.13 -5.26
C HIS A 39 9.13 6.77 -5.68
N ILE A 40 8.45 7.64 -6.43
CA ILE A 40 7.14 7.38 -7.02
C ILE A 40 7.22 6.16 -7.96
N GLU A 41 8.23 6.11 -8.84
CA GLU A 41 8.44 4.98 -9.75
C GLU A 41 8.65 3.66 -8.99
N THR A 42 9.53 3.66 -7.99
CA THR A 42 9.81 2.48 -7.16
C THR A 42 8.55 1.99 -6.45
N MET A 43 7.79 2.88 -5.83
CA MET A 43 6.52 2.54 -5.16
C MET A 43 5.50 1.95 -6.15
N THR A 44 5.37 2.56 -7.32
CA THR A 44 4.46 2.10 -8.38
C THR A 44 4.84 0.70 -8.86
N GLU A 45 6.14 0.44 -9.07
CA GLU A 45 6.64 -0.85 -9.53
C GLU A 45 6.46 -1.94 -8.47
N LEU A 46 6.80 -1.67 -7.20
CA LEU A 46 6.60 -2.59 -6.08
C LEU A 46 5.12 -3.00 -5.94
N LEU A 47 4.21 -2.03 -5.97
CA LEU A 47 2.77 -2.26 -5.85
C LEU A 47 2.23 -3.05 -7.04
N THR A 48 2.61 -2.67 -8.26
CA THR A 48 2.22 -3.41 -9.48
C THR A 48 2.72 -4.86 -9.44
N THR A 49 3.94 -5.07 -8.95
CA THR A 49 4.59 -6.38 -8.85
C THR A 49 3.93 -7.30 -7.81
N THR A 50 3.24 -6.74 -6.81
CA THR A 50 2.37 -7.53 -5.90
C THR A 50 1.03 -7.92 -6.51
N GLY A 51 0.74 -7.49 -7.73
CA GLY A 51 -0.51 -7.79 -8.44
C GLY A 51 -1.63 -6.77 -8.21
N PHE A 52 -1.34 -5.63 -7.60
CA PHE A 52 -2.27 -4.50 -7.59
C PHE A 52 -2.26 -3.78 -8.94
N THR A 53 -3.41 -3.21 -9.28
CA THR A 53 -3.51 -2.24 -10.37
C THR A 53 -3.22 -0.86 -9.79
N VAL A 54 -2.18 -0.19 -10.28
CA VAL A 54 -1.81 1.17 -9.88
C VAL A 54 -2.07 2.13 -11.02
N SER A 55 -2.67 3.28 -10.72
CA SER A 55 -2.91 4.36 -11.68
C SER A 55 -2.68 5.73 -11.04
N ALA A 56 -2.17 6.69 -11.81
CA ALA A 56 -2.14 8.09 -11.40
C ALA A 56 -3.40 8.80 -11.96
N PRO A 57 -4.36 9.21 -11.13
CA PRO A 57 -5.61 9.83 -11.59
C PRO A 57 -5.39 11.21 -12.21
N ASP A 58 -4.36 11.95 -11.77
CA ASP A 58 -3.92 13.22 -12.37
C ASP A 58 -2.51 13.09 -12.92
N ASN A 59 -2.34 13.22 -14.24
CA ASN A 59 -1.02 13.21 -14.87
C ASN A 59 -0.16 14.42 -14.49
N SER A 60 -0.77 15.46 -13.92
CA SER A 60 -0.09 16.66 -13.42
C SER A 60 0.46 16.47 -12.01
N ASP A 61 0.03 15.41 -11.31
CA ASP A 61 0.44 15.08 -9.96
C ASP A 61 0.77 13.56 -9.87
N PRO A 62 1.97 13.15 -10.29
CA PRO A 62 2.37 11.75 -10.27
C PRO A 62 2.53 11.20 -8.85
N ALA A 63 2.54 12.05 -7.81
CA ALA A 63 2.63 11.62 -6.42
C ALA A 63 1.31 11.05 -5.89
N GLN A 64 0.19 11.39 -6.55
CA GLN A 64 -1.10 10.81 -6.27
C GLN A 64 -1.27 9.49 -7.02
N LEU A 65 -1.34 8.40 -6.27
CA LEU A 65 -1.56 7.04 -6.77
C LEU A 65 -2.93 6.52 -6.30
N GLU A 66 -3.60 5.81 -7.19
CA GLU A 66 -4.78 5.02 -6.90
C GLU A 66 -4.44 3.54 -7.10
N ILE A 67 -4.64 2.75 -6.04
CA ILE A 67 -4.25 1.35 -5.96
C ILE A 67 -5.53 0.56 -5.78
N SER A 68 -5.83 -0.32 -6.74
CA SER A 68 -6.99 -1.21 -6.67
C SER A 68 -6.54 -2.66 -6.75
N ASN A 69 -7.29 -3.53 -6.07
CA ASN A 69 -7.12 -4.98 -6.21
C ASN A 69 -8.34 -5.52 -6.92
N THR A 70 -8.18 -6.09 -8.11
CA THR A 70 -9.31 -6.61 -8.90
C THR A 70 -10.09 -7.74 -8.20
N ASN A 71 -9.54 -8.34 -7.15
CA ASN A 71 -10.20 -9.38 -6.36
C ASN A 71 -11.03 -8.83 -5.18
N THR A 72 -10.91 -7.55 -4.85
CA THR A 72 -11.61 -6.92 -3.72
C THR A 72 -12.17 -5.57 -4.14
N GLY A 73 -13.37 -5.17 -3.73
CA GLY A 73 -13.92 -3.84 -4.05
C GLY A 73 -13.19 -2.65 -3.38
N TYR A 74 -12.01 -2.88 -2.79
CA TYR A 74 -11.21 -1.88 -2.10
C TYR A 74 -10.30 -1.10 -3.06
N THR A 75 -10.30 0.22 -2.87
CA THR A 75 -9.39 1.15 -3.51
C THR A 75 -8.65 1.95 -2.45
N ILE A 76 -7.32 2.01 -2.54
CA ILE A 76 -6.48 2.89 -1.73
C ILE A 76 -6.08 4.08 -2.57
N SER A 77 -6.34 5.29 -2.09
CA SER A 77 -5.72 6.50 -2.61
C SER A 77 -4.50 6.81 -1.74
N LEU A 78 -3.34 6.91 -2.37
CA LEU A 78 -2.03 7.13 -1.77
C LEU A 78 -1.45 8.43 -2.32
N ASP A 79 -1.03 9.32 -1.43
CA ASP A 79 -0.40 10.60 -1.74
C ASP A 79 1.00 10.60 -1.12
N LEU A 80 2.02 10.55 -1.97
CA LEU A 80 3.42 10.45 -1.58
C LEU A 80 4.01 11.83 -1.28
N CYS A 81 4.87 11.91 -0.27
CA CYS A 81 5.56 13.13 0.12
C CYS A 81 7.07 13.03 -0.18
N GLU A 82 7.70 14.17 -0.48
CA GLU A 82 9.14 14.25 -0.78
C GLU A 82 10.02 13.73 0.37
N ASP A 83 9.54 13.84 1.61
CA ASP A 83 10.21 13.37 2.82
C ASP A 83 10.10 11.84 3.04
N ARG A 84 9.64 11.09 2.03
CA ARG A 84 9.28 9.66 2.11
C ARG A 84 8.08 9.38 3.00
N GLY A 85 7.36 10.43 3.42
CA GLY A 85 6.04 10.29 4.04
C GLY A 85 4.98 9.89 3.02
N ALA A 86 3.84 9.46 3.52
CA ALA A 86 2.67 9.23 2.70
C ALA A 86 1.38 9.48 3.48
N GLN A 87 0.41 10.08 2.82
CA GLN A 87 -0.97 10.11 3.27
C GLN A 87 -1.77 9.09 2.46
N TRP A 88 -2.66 8.34 3.11
CA TRP A 88 -3.50 7.40 2.39
C TRP A 88 -4.91 7.35 2.94
N SER A 89 -5.84 6.96 2.08
CA SER A 89 -7.23 6.71 2.42
C SER A 89 -7.71 5.43 1.74
N LEU A 90 -8.62 4.71 2.41
CA LEU A 90 -9.22 3.48 1.90
C LEU A 90 -10.69 3.73 1.62
N THR A 91 -11.11 3.41 0.40
CA THR A 91 -12.51 3.40 -0.03
C THR A 91 -12.94 1.96 -0.28
N ALA A 92 -14.11 1.60 0.25
CA ALA A 92 -14.69 0.25 0.20
C ALA A 92 -16.04 0.26 -0.52
N ASP A 93 -16.10 1.01 -1.64
CA ASP A 93 -17.31 1.56 -2.27
C ASP A 93 -18.51 0.58 -2.25
N ASP A 94 -18.35 -0.58 -2.89
CA ASP A 94 -19.38 -1.62 -2.99
C ASP A 94 -19.14 -2.84 -2.08
N GLU A 95 -18.08 -2.83 -1.27
CA GLU A 95 -17.73 -3.97 -0.42
C GLU A 95 -18.55 -3.99 0.89
N ILE A 96 -19.17 -2.86 1.24
CA ILE A 96 -19.98 -2.72 2.45
C ILE A 96 -21.42 -2.35 2.08
N ASP A 97 -22.29 -3.36 2.09
CA ASP A 97 -23.71 -3.19 1.79
C ASP A 97 -24.37 -2.15 2.71
N PRO A 98 -25.26 -1.29 2.17
CA PRO A 98 -26.11 -0.43 2.97
C PRO A 98 -26.92 -1.23 4.00
N GLY A 99 -26.85 -0.82 5.27
CA GLY A 99 -27.51 -1.53 6.37
C GLY A 99 -26.66 -2.61 7.05
N THR A 100 -25.38 -2.74 6.68
CA THR A 100 -24.41 -3.58 7.39
C THR A 100 -24.43 -3.25 8.90
N PRO A 101 -24.65 -4.24 9.79
CA PRO A 101 -24.60 -4.05 11.23
C PRO A 101 -23.26 -3.47 11.68
N ALA A 102 -23.28 -2.55 12.65
CA ALA A 102 -22.08 -1.88 13.16
C ALA A 102 -20.96 -2.85 13.57
N VAL A 103 -21.31 -3.98 14.19
CA VAL A 103 -20.35 -5.01 14.61
C VAL A 103 -19.60 -5.63 13.42
N LEU A 104 -20.29 -5.86 12.30
CA LEU A 104 -19.68 -6.42 11.10
C LEU A 104 -18.79 -5.37 10.41
N LEU A 105 -19.27 -4.12 10.32
CA LEU A 105 -18.47 -3.00 9.82
C LEU A 105 -17.18 -2.82 10.64
N THR A 106 -17.28 -2.82 11.97
CA THR A 106 -16.12 -2.75 12.87
C THR A 106 -15.17 -3.92 12.66
N THR A 107 -15.68 -5.13 12.40
CA THR A 107 -14.85 -6.30 12.14
C THR A 107 -14.05 -6.15 10.84
N VAL A 108 -14.68 -5.62 9.79
CA VAL A 108 -14.01 -5.34 8.50
C VAL A 108 -12.91 -4.29 8.71
N ILE A 109 -13.23 -3.17 9.34
CA ILE A 109 -12.26 -2.10 9.64
C ILE A 109 -11.10 -2.64 10.51
N ALA A 110 -11.40 -3.42 11.55
CA ALA A 110 -10.39 -3.99 12.41
C ALA A 110 -9.45 -4.92 11.65
N ARG A 111 -9.95 -5.73 10.71
CA ARG A 111 -9.10 -6.60 9.87
C ARG A 111 -8.17 -5.80 8.97
N VAL A 112 -8.68 -4.75 8.33
CA VAL A 112 -7.88 -3.84 7.50
C VAL A 112 -6.76 -3.21 8.33
N LEU A 113 -7.08 -2.68 9.51
CA LEU A 113 -6.10 -2.02 10.37
C LEU A 113 -5.10 -3.01 11.01
N GLN A 114 -5.53 -4.23 11.34
CA GLN A 114 -4.68 -5.27 11.92
C GLN A 114 -3.75 -5.92 10.90
N ALA A 115 -4.09 -5.93 9.61
CA ALA A 115 -3.20 -6.39 8.55
C ALA A 115 -1.89 -5.58 8.47
N GLY A 116 -1.88 -4.34 8.97
CA GLY A 116 -0.68 -3.50 9.09
C GLY A 116 0.17 -3.75 10.34
N ALA A 117 -0.29 -4.57 11.29
CA ALA A 117 0.42 -4.90 12.52
C ALA A 117 1.30 -6.16 12.36
N LEU A 118 2.09 -6.23 11.27
CA LEU A 118 3.18 -7.20 11.18
C LEU A 118 4.27 -6.79 12.18
N ASP A 119 4.21 -7.43 13.35
CA ASP A 119 5.28 -7.78 14.28
C ASP A 119 6.62 -7.06 14.07
N THR A 120 6.80 -5.91 14.73
CA THR A 120 8.13 -5.36 15.05
C THR A 120 8.63 -6.05 16.32
N GLY A 121 8.99 -7.33 16.17
CA GLY A 121 9.58 -8.18 17.21
C GLY A 121 11.00 -8.59 16.86
#